data_AF-A0AAW7XGH9-F1
#
_entry.id   AF-A0AAW7XGH9-F1
#
_cell.length_a   1.000
_cell.length_b   1.000
_cell.length_c   1.000
_cell.angle_alpha   90.00
_cell.angle_beta   90.00
_cell.angle_gamma   90.00
#
_symmetry.space_group_name_H-M   'P 1'
#
loop_
_entity.id
_entity.type
_entity.pdbx_description
1 polymer ?
#
loop_
_entity_poly.entity_id
_entity_poly.type
_entity_poly.pdbx_seq_one_letter_code
_entity_poly.pdbx_strand_id
1 'polypeptide(L)'
;MKAPLNTLAIHSTHAPLSHSLAVFFTPLAQHARTFIAQRRQDLTTWNQRRRTRLALRELDNDALKDIGVSRAEALNEANKPFWKG
;
A
#
# COMPACT_ATOMS: atom_id res chain seq x y z
N MET A 1 57.54 -57.29 26.54
CA MET A 1 57.29 -55.83 26.52
C MET A 1 56.08 -55.58 25.62
N LYS A 2 54.95 -55.16 26.20
CA LYS A 2 53.63 -55.11 25.55
C LYS A 2 53.52 -53.86 24.64
N ALA A 3 52.85 -54.05 23.51
CA ALA A 3 52.48 -53.03 22.54
C ALA A 3 51.38 -52.06 23.10
N PRO A 4 51.03 -50.99 22.37
CA PRO A 4 50.70 -49.66 22.89
C PRO A 4 49.20 -49.47 23.19
N LEU A 5 48.89 -48.54 24.10
CA LEU A 5 47.55 -47.99 24.27
C LEU A 5 47.47 -46.65 23.55
N ASN A 6 46.65 -46.64 22.50
CA ASN A 6 46.21 -45.47 21.77
C ASN A 6 45.55 -44.47 22.71
N THR A 7 46.25 -43.37 22.97
CA THR A 7 45.71 -42.20 23.66
C THR A 7 44.92 -41.37 22.65
N LEU A 8 43.59 -41.49 22.76
CA LEU A 8 42.59 -40.45 22.47
C LEU A 8 42.54 -40.01 20.99
N ALA A 9 41.74 -40.67 20.16
CA ALA A 9 40.34 -40.26 19.97
C ALA A 9 40.17 -38.74 19.84
N ILE A 10 40.22 -38.29 18.59
CA ILE A 10 39.11 -37.59 17.94
C ILE A 10 38.63 -36.35 18.71
N HIS A 11 39.15 -35.19 18.33
CA HIS A 11 38.39 -33.95 18.37
C HIS A 11 38.79 -33.07 17.18
N SER A 12 38.35 -33.52 16.00
CA SER A 12 38.08 -32.63 14.87
C SER A 12 36.87 -31.77 15.24
N THR A 13 37.09 -30.68 15.96
CA THR A 13 36.02 -29.71 16.23
C THR A 13 36.16 -28.59 15.22
N HIS A 14 35.32 -28.65 14.19
CA HIS A 14 35.24 -27.70 13.10
C HIS A 14 35.00 -26.28 13.62
N ALA A 15 35.68 -25.31 13.00
CA ALA A 15 35.45 -23.88 13.19
C ALA A 15 33.94 -23.56 13.08
N PRO A 16 33.36 -22.78 14.01
CA PRO A 16 32.01 -22.32 13.83
C PRO A 16 32.03 -21.30 12.69
N LEU A 17 31.47 -21.69 11.54
CA LEU A 17 31.03 -20.74 10.52
C LEU A 17 29.85 -19.93 11.10
N SER A 18 30.14 -19.03 12.04
CA SER A 18 29.21 -18.04 12.57
C SER A 18 29.03 -16.91 11.56
N HIS A 19 28.57 -17.25 10.36
CA HIS A 19 27.86 -16.29 9.51
C HIS A 19 26.39 -16.54 9.73
N SER A 20 25.83 -15.74 10.63
CA SER A 20 24.43 -15.68 11.00
C SER A 20 23.57 -15.58 9.73
N LEU A 21 22.99 -16.69 9.28
CA LEU A 21 21.98 -16.74 8.20
C LEU A 21 20.62 -16.20 8.69
N ALA A 22 20.62 -15.18 9.53
CA ALA A 22 19.39 -14.59 10.09
C ALA A 22 19.02 -13.27 9.43
N VAL A 23 19.44 -13.02 8.18
CA VAL A 23 19.09 -11.79 7.43
C VAL A 23 18.09 -12.05 6.30
N PHE A 24 17.73 -13.29 5.99
CA PHE A 24 16.99 -13.59 4.75
C PHE A 24 15.48 -13.86 4.90
N PHE A 25 14.88 -13.77 6.09
CA PHE A 25 13.45 -14.13 6.27
C PHE A 25 12.59 -13.13 7.06
N THR A 26 12.77 -11.83 6.83
CA THR A 26 11.75 -10.82 7.22
C THR A 26 11.42 -9.77 6.14
N PRO A 27 11.20 -10.10 4.84
CA PRO A 27 10.74 -9.07 3.91
C PRO A 27 9.21 -8.86 3.89
N LEU A 28 8.39 -9.73 4.50
CA LEU A 28 6.93 -9.61 4.34
C LEU A 28 6.28 -8.56 5.26
N ALA A 29 6.85 -8.29 6.44
CA ALA A 29 6.26 -7.36 7.40
C ALA A 29 6.57 -5.88 7.10
N GLN A 30 7.65 -5.59 6.36
CA GLN A 30 8.07 -4.21 6.10
C GLN A 30 7.20 -3.51 5.03
N HIS A 31 6.66 -4.26 4.06
CA HIS A 31 5.86 -3.72 2.96
C HIS A 31 4.39 -3.47 3.33
N ALA A 32 3.86 -4.14 4.36
CA ALA A 32 2.46 -3.99 4.76
C ALA A 32 2.11 -2.60 5.33
N ARG A 33 3.10 -1.80 5.73
CA ARG A 33 2.93 -0.50 6.39
C ARG A 33 2.55 0.65 5.45
N THR A 34 2.74 0.53 4.14
CA THR A 34 2.46 1.61 3.18
C THR A 34 1.16 1.44 2.39
N PHE A 35 0.66 0.20 2.23
CA PHE A 35 -0.53 -0.07 1.42
C PHE A 35 -1.84 0.43 2.05
N ILE A 36 -1.98 0.38 3.38
CA ILE A 36 -3.22 0.84 4.06
C ILE A 36 -3.24 2.38 4.20
N ALA A 37 -2.07 3.01 4.32
CA ALA A 37 -1.97 4.46 4.48
C ALA A 37 -2.24 5.23 3.16
N GLN A 38 -1.90 4.66 2.00
CA GLN A 38 -2.20 5.25 0.69
C GLN A 38 -3.69 5.16 0.33
N ARG A 39 -4.37 4.06 0.69
CA ARG A 39 -5.77 3.79 0.30
C ARG A 39 -6.84 4.58 1.07
N ARG A 40 -6.46 5.42 2.05
CA ARG A 40 -7.40 6.25 2.82
C ARG A 40 -7.71 7.60 2.18
N GLN A 41 -6.78 8.18 1.41
CA GLN A 41 -7.02 9.44 0.69
C GLN A 41 -8.08 9.28 -0.41
N ASP A 42 -8.26 8.07 -0.92
CA ASP A 42 -9.20 7.78 -1.99
C ASP A 42 -10.66 7.93 -1.52
N LEU A 43 -11.00 7.43 -0.33
CA LEU A 43 -12.39 7.43 0.16
C LEU A 43 -12.93 8.84 0.44
N THR A 44 -12.14 9.69 1.09
CA THR A 44 -12.55 11.08 1.37
C THR A 44 -12.70 11.87 0.07
N THR A 45 -11.76 11.69 -0.86
CA THR A 45 -11.81 12.30 -2.20
C THR A 45 -13.03 11.84 -2.99
N TRP A 46 -13.32 10.53 -2.99
CA TRP A 46 -14.49 9.97 -3.69
C TRP A 46 -15.80 10.48 -3.09
N ASN A 47 -15.90 10.56 -1.76
CA ASN A 47 -17.06 11.14 -1.09
C ASN A 47 -17.24 12.61 -1.46
N GLN A 48 -16.16 13.39 -1.47
CA GLN A 48 -16.21 14.80 -1.88
C GLN A 48 -16.68 14.94 -3.33
N ARG A 49 -16.09 14.18 -4.26
CA ARG A 49 -16.50 14.17 -5.68
C ARG A 49 -17.97 13.81 -5.85
N ARG A 50 -18.45 12.78 -5.15
CA ARG A 50 -19.86 12.39 -5.17
C ARG A 50 -20.76 13.55 -4.72
N ARG A 51 -20.43 14.21 -3.60
CA ARG A 51 -21.21 15.34 -3.09
C ARG A 51 -21.23 16.52 -4.06
N THR A 52 -20.07 16.92 -4.57
CA THR A 52 -19.96 18.03 -5.52
C THR A 52 -20.73 17.76 -6.82
N ARG A 53 -20.66 16.54 -7.35
CA ARG A 53 -21.38 16.14 -8.57
C ARG A 53 -22.90 16.11 -8.39
N LEU A 54 -23.37 15.64 -7.25
CA LEU A 54 -24.81 15.70 -6.91
C LEU A 54 -25.27 17.14 -6.79
N ALA A 55 -24.51 17.99 -6.09
CA ALA A 55 -24.82 19.41 -5.97
C ALA A 55 -24.87 20.09 -7.35
N LEU A 56 -23.86 19.84 -8.20
CA LEU A 56 -23.80 20.40 -9.56
C LEU A 56 -25.00 19.97 -10.42
N ARG A 57 -25.51 18.75 -10.23
CA ARG A 57 -26.73 18.26 -10.89
C ARG A 57 -27.99 18.96 -10.41
N GLU A 58 -28.04 19.33 -9.13
CA GLU A 58 -29.20 19.93 -8.48
C GLU A 58 -29.32 21.44 -8.68
N LEU A 59 -28.23 22.13 -9.08
CA LEU A 59 -28.26 23.56 -9.39
C LEU A 59 -29.27 23.89 -10.49
N ASP A 60 -30.01 24.98 -10.32
CA ASP A 60 -30.88 25.52 -11.37
C ASP A 60 -30.08 26.22 -12.49
N ASN A 61 -30.76 26.66 -13.55
CA ASN A 61 -30.06 27.23 -14.71
C ASN A 61 -29.40 28.58 -14.39
N ASP A 62 -29.97 29.34 -13.46
CA ASP A 62 -29.47 30.66 -13.09
C ASP A 62 -28.21 30.53 -12.23
N ALA A 63 -28.21 29.64 -11.24
CA ALA A 63 -27.03 29.32 -10.45
C ALA A 63 -25.89 28.72 -11.29
N LEU A 64 -26.23 27.89 -12.28
CA LEU A 64 -25.24 27.39 -13.26
C LEU A 64 -24.65 28.51 -14.10
N LYS A 65 -25.47 29.49 -14.51
CA LYS A 65 -25.03 30.66 -15.26
C LYS A 65 -24.12 31.56 -14.43
N ASP A 66 -24.40 31.72 -13.15
CA ASP A 66 -23.58 32.51 -12.23
C ASP A 66 -22.16 31.94 -12.05
N ILE A 67 -22.02 30.61 -12.09
CA ILE A 67 -20.70 29.93 -12.07
C ILE A 67 -20.12 29.70 -13.46
N GLY A 68 -20.80 30.13 -14.52
CA GLY A 68 -20.34 30.03 -15.91
C GLY A 68 -20.32 28.61 -16.49
N VAL A 69 -21.16 27.70 -15.99
CA VAL A 69 -21.23 26.29 -16.45
C VAL A 69 -22.54 26.05 -17.19
N SER A 70 -22.49 25.39 -18.36
CA SER A 70 -23.72 25.02 -19.06
C SER A 70 -24.42 23.82 -18.39
N ARG A 71 -25.74 23.70 -18.60
CA ARG A 71 -26.51 22.53 -18.15
C ARG A 71 -25.91 21.20 -18.66
N ALA A 72 -25.43 21.19 -19.90
CA ALA A 72 -24.81 20.01 -20.51
C ALA A 72 -23.49 19.63 -19.83
N GLU A 73 -22.63 20.61 -19.54
CA GLU A 73 -21.36 20.38 -18.82
C GLU A 73 -21.60 19.91 -17.38
N ALA A 74 -22.57 20.52 -16.68
CA ALA A 74 -22.96 20.11 -15.34
C ALA A 74 -23.40 18.63 -15.30
N LEU A 75 -24.24 18.21 -16.25
CA LEU A 75 -24.66 16.81 -16.37
C LEU A 75 -23.52 15.87 -16.75
N ASN A 76 -22.64 16.31 -17.66
CA ASN A 76 -21.47 15.52 -18.05
C ASN A 76 -20.54 15.28 -16.86
N GLU A 77 -20.27 16.30 -16.05
CA GLU A 77 -19.49 16.18 -14.82
C GLU A 77 -20.22 15.33 -13.77
N ALA A 78 -21.53 15.53 -13.59
CA ALA A 78 -22.32 14.77 -12.64
C ALA A 78 -22.38 13.26 -12.95
N ASN A 79 -22.32 12.89 -14.22
CA ASN A 79 -22.35 11.51 -14.68
C ASN A 79 -20.98 10.80 -14.59
N LYS A 80 -19.89 11.51 -14.25
CA LYS A 80 -18.59 10.88 -14.08
C LYS A 80 -18.60 9.93 -12.87
N PRO A 81 -18.04 8.71 -13.02
CA PRO A 81 -17.89 7.80 -11.88
C PRO A 81 -17.09 8.44 -10.74
N PHE A 82 -17.45 8.16 -9.48
CA PHE A 82 -16.86 8.81 -8.30
C PHE A 82 -15.33 8.64 -8.19
N TRP A 83 -14.79 7.55 -8.77
CA TRP A 83 -13.36 7.26 -8.77
C TRP A 83 -12.56 8.06 -9.82
N LYS A 84 -13.23 8.63 -10.82
CA LYS A 84 -12.59 9.37 -11.91
C LYS A 84 -12.41 10.85 -11.52
N GLY A 85 -11.17 11.32 -11.61
CA GLY A 85 -10.80 12.75 -11.53
C GLY A 85 -11.13 13.47 -12.83
#